data_AF-A0A525VHX2-F1
#
_entry.id   AF-A0A525VHX2-F1
#
_cell.length_a   1.000
_cell.length_b   1.000
_cell.length_c   1.000
_cell.angle_alpha   90.00
_cell.angle_beta   90.00
_cell.angle_gamma   90.00
#
_symmetry.space_group_name_H-M   'P 1'
#
loop_
_entity.id
_entity.type
_entity.pdbx_description
1 polymer ?
#
loop_
_entity_poly.entity_id
_entity_poly.type
_entity_poly.pdbx_seq_one_letter_code
_entity_poly.pdbx_strand_id
1 'polypeptide(L)'
;MAIERRPTGFPQQLTIRWAILLFLLITAGELSGCDQMTSVLHRTPLPDLGPRLANSVKLTFDPSFTNLTMPYTDGCNSPHELNVGEAIESLMIDAASKNFRAVTVADGIPAQIPHDKEIIITLQRSGLKLWADHVYDRVPADMTLETLVTLKDGGGRELGRQNVSIVHNQRLILEPTPRRCDYGNMREFVHDAGIALSTQFMRAVRTQLAATDGSIPAPVTAAPLRPVPPTTAISAQGIPSALMFKATVLDENSNLVFEGGERIRVRVDLVNRGEQELQGITAALTGTASLLAQFPTTALSIGRLQAGHSRSMEFVATIPQSLQLEKAEISVAVADSGTHTQPPPQTLALAIQPTRIIVDDVNLIPGVVTAFRQPHTYLLSIGIGSYRNTHIPSRKFASLDAQAISNYFQALGGVPASNILLLQDWRAIRSDIDEALLDWLPPRMNNDAVVIVYFAGLVSVSPTGETFLVPYDGTATTASRSYPVKDLEAALSRLHARHTVFLFDGIVSPMEPDKRTKTALTTLPEWNPPGSSTLHVIGISGIGQGLEDDQHQHGLFTYYLLRALRGEADLNRDGDVTLSETVTYLSQKVRWASKARMNQEQRPFAVPAISPTDPSAALILTKPPAIQSHESH
;
A
#
# COMPACT_ATOMS: atom_id res chain seq x y z
N MET A 1 76.61 53.88 -25.78
CA MET A 1 76.50 53.28 -24.42
C MET A 1 75.22 53.81 -23.79
N ALA A 2 74.16 53.00 -23.70
CA ALA A 2 72.90 53.37 -23.05
C ALA A 2 72.14 52.10 -22.60
N ILE A 3 72.36 51.73 -21.33
CA ILE A 3 71.41 51.52 -20.19
C ILE A 3 69.90 51.52 -20.57
N GLU A 4 68.98 50.70 -20.07
CA GLU A 4 68.94 49.57 -19.11
C GLU A 4 67.61 48.78 -19.27
N ARG A 5 67.67 47.50 -18.92
CA ARG A 5 66.71 46.59 -18.24
C ARG A 5 65.25 46.34 -18.70
N ARG A 6 65.01 45.01 -18.73
CA ARG A 6 63.79 44.15 -18.63
C ARG A 6 62.91 43.98 -19.86
N PRO A 7 62.58 42.71 -20.16
CA PRO A 7 61.26 42.39 -20.68
C PRO A 7 60.53 41.31 -19.88
N THR A 8 59.21 41.46 -19.88
CA THR A 8 58.16 40.51 -19.50
C THR A 8 57.70 39.70 -20.72
N GLY A 9 57.40 38.42 -20.52
CA GLY A 9 56.10 37.83 -20.91
C GLY A 9 55.95 37.10 -22.26
N PHE A 10 55.79 35.78 -22.14
CA PHE A 10 55.17 34.75 -23.03
C PHE A 10 55.93 34.34 -24.30
N PRO A 11 55.78 33.08 -24.84
CA PRO A 11 54.69 32.10 -24.66
C PRO A 11 55.08 30.59 -24.55
N GLN A 12 54.04 29.74 -24.48
CA GLN A 12 53.89 28.35 -24.97
C GLN A 12 54.62 27.13 -24.34
N GLN A 13 53.76 26.17 -23.93
CA GLN A 13 53.83 24.70 -24.01
C GLN A 13 55.19 23.97 -23.83
N LEU A 14 55.28 23.19 -22.75
CA LEU A 14 55.42 21.72 -22.72
C LEU A 14 55.75 21.32 -21.27
N THR A 15 55.02 20.36 -20.69
CA THR A 15 55.64 19.21 -19.99
C THR A 15 54.57 18.31 -19.37
N ILE A 16 54.48 17.13 -19.97
CA ILE A 16 53.93 15.89 -19.42
C ILE A 16 55.02 15.26 -18.54
N ARG A 17 54.57 14.61 -17.46
CA ARG A 17 55.28 13.80 -16.43
C ARG A 17 55.66 14.56 -15.15
N TRP A 18 55.34 13.89 -14.04
CA TRP A 18 55.52 14.25 -12.62
C TRP A 18 54.30 14.87 -11.92
N ALA A 19 53.17 14.14 -11.89
CA ALA A 19 52.14 14.29 -10.85
C ALA A 19 51.30 13.01 -10.62
N ILE A 20 51.91 11.82 -10.75
CA ILE A 20 51.22 10.52 -10.50
C ILE A 20 51.71 9.86 -9.20
N LEU A 21 52.61 10.48 -8.43
CA LEU A 21 53.26 9.82 -7.28
C LEU A 21 53.02 10.46 -5.90
N LEU A 22 52.06 11.39 -5.77
CA LEU A 22 51.68 11.95 -4.46
C LEU A 22 50.21 11.75 -4.06
N PHE A 23 49.48 10.88 -4.76
CA PHE A 23 48.12 10.47 -4.40
C PHE A 23 47.98 8.95 -4.23
N LEU A 24 49.11 8.27 -3.96
CA LEU A 24 49.22 6.82 -3.80
C LEU A 24 49.69 6.40 -2.39
N LEU A 25 49.52 7.28 -1.40
CA LEU A 25 49.91 7.04 0.00
C LEU A 25 48.87 7.54 1.02
N ILE A 26 47.58 7.46 0.66
CA ILE A 26 46.44 7.42 1.60
C ILE A 26 45.52 6.25 1.20
N THR A 27 46.13 5.11 0.89
CA THR A 27 45.42 3.84 0.63
C THR A 27 46.12 2.73 1.40
N ALA A 28 46.06 2.79 2.73
CA ALA A 28 46.39 1.67 3.62
C ALA A 28 45.89 2.01 5.03
N GLY A 29 44.58 1.91 5.24
CA GLY A 29 43.95 2.11 6.55
C GLY A 29 42.45 2.08 6.40
N GLU A 30 41.84 0.96 6.76
CA GLU A 30 40.39 0.77 6.98
C GLU A 30 39.50 0.62 5.73
N LEU A 31 39.70 -0.51 5.04
CA LEU A 31 38.66 -1.15 4.23
C LEU A 31 37.92 -2.18 5.11
N SER A 32 36.93 -1.71 5.86
CA SER A 32 35.82 -2.52 6.38
C SER A 32 34.65 -1.58 6.67
N GLY A 33 34.01 -1.06 5.62
CA GLY A 33 32.96 -0.05 5.79
C GLY A 33 32.32 0.39 4.47
N CYS A 34 32.10 -0.54 3.54
CA CYS A 34 31.35 -0.26 2.32
C CYS A 34 30.30 -1.35 2.11
N ASP A 35 29.19 -1.28 2.86
CA ASP A 35 27.94 -1.98 2.49
C ASP A 35 26.65 -1.31 3.03
N GLN A 36 26.72 -0.06 3.51
CA GLN A 36 25.59 0.61 4.16
C GLN A 36 24.91 1.74 3.36
N MET A 37 25.21 1.92 2.07
CA MET A 37 24.66 3.04 1.27
C MET A 37 23.76 2.62 0.11
N THR A 38 23.05 1.48 0.24
CA THR A 38 22.06 1.00 -0.74
C THR A 38 20.80 0.44 -0.07
N SER A 39 20.22 1.13 0.92
CA SER A 39 18.90 0.77 1.51
C SER A 39 18.34 1.88 2.42
N VAL A 40 18.09 3.07 1.87
CA VAL A 40 17.46 4.18 2.62
C VAL A 40 16.10 4.58 2.04
N LEU A 41 15.68 3.98 0.93
CA LEU A 41 14.34 4.18 0.38
C LEU A 41 13.52 2.92 0.70
N HIS A 42 12.46 3.07 1.50
CA HIS A 42 11.51 2.04 1.98
C HIS A 42 11.91 1.31 3.27
N ARG A 43 12.09 2.06 4.37
CA ARG A 43 12.02 1.47 5.72
C ARG A 43 10.78 2.00 6.41
N THR A 44 9.92 1.11 6.89
CA THR A 44 8.73 1.46 7.67
C THR A 44 9.16 2.25 8.91
N PRO A 45 8.75 3.53 9.07
CA PRO A 45 9.15 4.30 10.24
C PRO A 45 8.44 3.76 11.50
N LEU A 46 9.10 3.87 12.65
CA LEU A 46 8.45 3.61 13.94
C LEU A 46 7.24 4.54 14.10
N PRO A 47 6.06 4.01 14.50
CA PRO A 47 4.88 4.83 14.68
C PRO A 47 5.06 5.83 15.83
N ASP A 48 4.47 7.02 15.69
CA ASP A 48 4.36 7.94 16.82
C ASP A 48 3.34 7.38 17.82
N LEU A 49 3.81 7.10 19.04
CA LEU A 49 2.95 6.57 20.10
C LEU A 49 2.41 7.68 21.00
N GLY A 50 2.72 8.95 20.75
CA GLY A 50 2.34 10.10 21.57
C GLY A 50 3.50 10.63 22.42
N PRO A 51 3.23 11.57 23.34
CA PRO A 51 4.26 12.39 23.98
C PRO A 51 5.30 11.56 24.74
N ARG A 52 6.52 12.10 24.83
CA ARG A 52 7.61 11.48 25.58
C ARG A 52 7.27 11.35 27.06
N LEU A 53 7.53 10.18 27.61
CA LEU A 53 7.44 9.91 29.03
C LEU A 53 8.53 10.65 29.79
N ALA A 54 8.22 11.12 30.99
CA ALA A 54 9.15 11.88 31.82
C ALA A 54 10.28 11.02 32.40
N ASN A 55 10.13 9.70 32.41
CA ASN A 55 11.08 8.76 32.99
C ASN A 55 12.39 8.68 32.18
N SER A 56 13.50 8.50 32.88
CA SER A 56 14.79 8.10 32.29
C SER A 56 15.00 6.60 32.50
N VAL A 57 15.30 5.86 31.43
CA VAL A 57 15.35 4.39 31.47
C VAL A 57 16.71 3.83 31.06
N LYS A 58 17.15 2.77 31.74
CA LYS A 58 18.25 1.90 31.30
C LYS A 58 17.66 0.68 30.59
N LEU A 59 18.07 0.44 29.34
CA LEU A 59 17.73 -0.77 28.60
C LEU A 59 18.83 -1.82 28.77
N THR A 60 18.43 -3.03 29.12
CA THR A 60 19.30 -4.20 29.23
C THR A 60 18.72 -5.31 28.36
N PHE A 61 19.44 -5.70 27.30
CA PHE A 61 19.05 -6.82 26.45
C PHE A 61 19.78 -8.08 26.91
N ASP A 62 19.03 -9.17 27.12
CA ASP A 62 19.63 -10.46 27.45
C ASP A 62 20.39 -11.02 26.23
N PRO A 63 21.53 -11.71 26.41
CA PRO A 63 22.26 -12.33 25.30
C PRO A 63 21.44 -13.31 24.46
N SER A 64 20.39 -13.91 25.04
CA SER A 64 19.43 -14.74 24.29
C SER A 64 18.66 -13.95 23.22
N PHE A 65 18.48 -12.65 23.41
CA PHE A 65 17.84 -11.77 22.46
C PHE A 65 18.84 -11.16 21.47
N THR A 66 19.96 -10.61 21.95
CA THR A 66 20.92 -9.90 21.08
C THR A 66 21.62 -10.86 20.12
N ASN A 67 21.92 -12.09 20.55
CA ASN A 67 22.56 -13.12 19.72
C ASN A 67 21.55 -13.98 18.93
N LEU A 68 20.29 -13.56 18.82
CA LEU A 68 19.26 -14.35 18.13
C LEU A 68 19.55 -14.46 16.63
N THR A 69 19.91 -15.67 16.20
CA THR A 69 19.92 -16.08 14.80
C THR A 69 18.80 -17.07 14.51
N MET A 70 18.23 -17.00 13.31
CA MET A 70 17.18 -17.91 12.85
C MET A 70 17.66 -18.70 11.64
N PRO A 71 17.72 -20.04 11.71
CA PRO A 71 18.07 -20.85 10.56
C PRO A 71 16.93 -20.84 9.53
N TYR A 72 17.30 -20.77 8.25
CA TYR A 72 16.36 -20.95 7.15
C TYR A 72 17.03 -21.67 5.98
N THR A 73 16.21 -22.19 5.07
CA THR A 73 16.70 -22.81 3.83
C THR A 73 16.32 -21.95 2.64
N ASP A 74 17.29 -21.65 1.78
CA ASP A 74 17.10 -20.83 0.58
C ASP A 74 16.39 -21.61 -0.55
N GLY A 75 16.11 -20.93 -1.66
CA GLY A 75 15.44 -21.52 -2.82
C GLY A 75 16.22 -22.67 -3.50
N CYS A 76 17.49 -22.87 -3.12
CA CYS A 76 18.40 -23.88 -3.65
C CYS A 76 18.71 -24.99 -2.65
N ASN A 77 17.90 -25.11 -1.58
CA ASN A 77 18.09 -26.07 -0.50
C ASN A 77 19.41 -25.90 0.28
N SER A 78 20.00 -24.70 0.28
CA SER A 78 21.16 -24.38 1.10
C SER A 78 20.69 -23.81 2.45
N PRO A 79 21.23 -24.31 3.59
CA PRO A 79 20.94 -23.73 4.90
C PRO A 79 21.70 -22.42 5.09
N HIS A 80 21.04 -21.44 5.71
CA HIS A 80 21.57 -20.13 6.06
C HIS A 80 21.12 -19.73 7.46
N GLU A 81 21.82 -18.77 8.07
CA GLU A 81 21.44 -18.15 9.33
C GLU A 81 21.11 -16.67 9.13
N LEU A 82 19.94 -16.26 9.62
CA LEU A 82 19.48 -14.89 9.59
C LEU A 82 19.74 -14.23 10.94
N ASN A 83 20.50 -13.13 10.96
CA ASN A 83 20.76 -12.37 12.18
C ASN A 83 19.57 -11.45 12.47
N VAL A 84 18.83 -11.74 13.55
CA VAL A 84 17.56 -11.08 13.90
C VAL A 84 17.74 -10.22 15.16
N GLY A 85 18.48 -10.70 16.16
CA GLY A 85 18.67 -10.04 17.44
C GLY A 85 19.24 -8.64 17.31
N GLU A 86 20.41 -8.51 16.69
CA GLU A 86 21.11 -7.24 16.48
C GLU A 86 20.27 -6.21 15.70
N ALA A 87 19.57 -6.67 14.67
CA ALA A 87 18.74 -5.81 13.83
C ALA A 87 17.54 -5.21 14.59
N ILE A 88 16.92 -6.01 15.46
CA ILE A 88 15.74 -5.58 16.23
C ILE A 88 16.14 -4.81 17.48
N GLU A 89 17.27 -5.14 18.12
CA GLU A 89 17.81 -4.40 19.26
C GLU A 89 17.96 -2.91 18.93
N SER A 90 18.57 -2.59 17.79
CA SER A 90 18.75 -1.21 17.32
C SER A 90 17.41 -0.47 17.18
N LEU A 91 16.37 -1.15 16.67
CA LEU A 91 15.03 -0.59 16.53
C LEU A 91 14.34 -0.36 17.88
N MET A 92 14.54 -1.26 18.84
CA MET A 92 13.99 -1.11 20.19
C MET A 92 14.65 0.05 20.93
N ILE A 93 15.96 0.26 20.73
CA ILE A 93 16.68 1.43 21.25
C ILE A 93 16.14 2.72 20.64
N ASP A 94 15.96 2.77 19.30
CA ASP A 94 15.39 3.95 18.62
C ASP A 94 13.95 4.24 19.13
N ALA A 95 13.12 3.21 19.25
CA ALA A 95 11.77 3.32 19.80
C ALA A 95 11.77 3.88 21.22
N ALA A 96 12.62 3.37 22.10
CA ALA A 96 12.75 3.91 23.45
C ALA A 96 13.23 5.37 23.43
N SER A 97 14.22 5.72 22.61
CA SER A 97 14.76 7.08 22.53
C SER A 97 13.72 8.12 22.07
N LYS A 98 12.78 7.69 21.22
CA LYS A 98 11.65 8.51 20.76
C LYS A 98 10.58 8.68 21.83
N ASN A 99 10.46 7.73 22.75
CA ASN A 99 9.36 7.65 23.71
C ASN A 99 9.73 8.05 25.15
N PHE A 100 11.01 8.09 25.52
CA PHE A 100 11.49 8.47 26.85
C PHE A 100 12.27 9.78 26.86
N ARG A 101 12.42 10.37 28.04
CA ARG A 101 13.23 11.58 28.23
C ARG A 101 14.72 11.31 28.01
N ALA A 102 15.21 10.20 28.54
CA ALA A 102 16.59 9.75 28.39
C ALA A 102 16.65 8.22 28.38
N VAL A 103 17.52 7.66 27.54
CA VAL A 103 17.74 6.21 27.41
C VAL A 103 19.24 5.93 27.51
N THR A 104 19.62 4.98 28.35
CA THR A 104 20.98 4.42 28.41
C THR A 104 20.93 2.93 28.11
N VAL A 105 21.98 2.41 27.45
CA VAL A 105 22.11 0.98 27.12
C VAL A 105 23.32 0.44 27.88
N ALA A 106 23.23 -0.78 28.40
CA ALA A 106 24.23 -1.36 29.29
C ALA A 106 25.65 -1.49 28.66
N ASP A 107 25.80 -1.44 27.33
CA ASP A 107 27.05 -1.75 26.61
C ASP A 107 27.70 -0.56 25.85
N GLY A 108 27.46 0.69 26.27
CA GLY A 108 28.12 1.89 25.70
C GLY A 108 28.68 2.85 26.75
N ILE A 109 29.79 3.51 26.43
CA ILE A 109 30.58 4.49 27.24
C ILE A 109 29.73 5.20 28.32
N PRO A 110 30.19 5.25 29.59
CA PRO A 110 29.35 5.64 30.73
C PRO A 110 28.93 7.11 30.65
N ALA A 111 27.77 7.38 30.05
CA ALA A 111 27.05 8.61 30.33
C ALA A 111 26.43 8.46 31.72
N GLN A 112 26.99 9.17 32.70
CA GLN A 112 26.45 9.31 34.07
C GLN A 112 25.13 10.10 34.06
N ILE A 113 24.10 9.55 33.42
CA ILE A 113 22.72 10.03 33.54
C ILE A 113 22.05 9.09 34.56
N PRO A 114 21.57 9.60 35.72
CA PRO A 114 20.80 8.79 36.64
C PRO A 114 19.54 8.26 35.93
N HIS A 115 19.33 6.95 36.00
CA HIS A 115 18.14 6.29 35.45
C HIS A 115 17.15 6.04 36.58
N ASP A 116 15.87 6.31 36.30
CA ASP A 116 14.78 6.14 37.27
C ASP A 116 14.26 4.69 37.28
N LYS A 117 14.42 4.00 36.14
CA LYS A 117 13.91 2.65 35.88
C LYS A 117 14.89 1.85 35.02
N GLU A 118 14.89 0.54 35.16
CA GLU A 118 15.60 -0.40 34.28
C GLU A 118 14.58 -1.31 33.58
N ILE A 119 14.73 -1.50 32.27
CA ILE A 119 13.90 -2.39 31.46
C ILE A 119 14.80 -3.50 30.93
N ILE A 120 14.47 -4.74 31.30
CA ILE A 120 15.19 -5.94 30.86
C ILE A 120 14.34 -6.66 29.82
N ILE A 121 14.95 -6.94 28.66
CA ILE A 121 14.31 -7.64 27.54
C ILE A 121 14.95 -9.02 27.41
N THR A 122 14.14 -10.07 27.55
CA THR A 122 14.60 -11.47 27.46
C THR A 122 13.80 -12.21 26.39
N LEU A 123 14.48 -12.93 25.49
CA LEU A 123 13.79 -13.76 24.50
C LEU A 123 13.16 -14.99 25.19
N GLN A 124 11.90 -15.25 24.88
CA GLN A 124 11.17 -16.45 25.37
C GLN A 124 11.02 -17.48 24.26
N ARG A 125 10.51 -17.05 23.10
CA ARG A 125 10.32 -17.92 21.93
C ARG A 125 10.61 -17.15 20.64
N SER A 126 11.13 -17.88 19.66
CA SER A 126 11.42 -17.37 18.33
C SER A 126 11.17 -18.47 17.30
N GLY A 127 10.67 -18.13 16.13
CA GLY A 127 10.49 -19.09 15.05
C GLY A 127 10.36 -18.41 13.70
N LEU A 128 10.98 -19.00 12.68
CA LEU A 128 10.87 -18.60 11.28
C LEU A 128 10.39 -19.80 10.48
N LYS A 129 9.33 -19.62 9.70
CA LYS A 129 8.81 -20.64 8.80
C LYS A 129 8.73 -20.11 7.39
N LEU A 130 9.43 -20.77 6.48
CA LEU A 130 9.38 -20.52 5.04
C LEU A 130 8.67 -21.69 4.37
N TRP A 131 7.72 -21.40 3.49
CA TRP A 131 7.04 -22.43 2.69
C TRP A 131 7.60 -22.44 1.28
N ALA A 132 8.60 -23.30 1.04
CA ALA A 132 9.12 -23.54 -0.30
C ALA A 132 8.02 -24.18 -1.16
N ASP A 133 7.43 -23.40 -2.06
CA ASP A 133 6.59 -23.90 -3.13
C ASP A 133 7.34 -23.65 -4.43
N HIS A 134 7.86 -24.71 -5.06
CA HIS A 134 8.70 -24.65 -6.27
C HIS A 134 7.95 -24.12 -7.51
N VAL A 135 6.75 -23.58 -7.32
CA VAL A 135 5.82 -23.14 -8.36
C VAL A 135 5.83 -21.60 -8.54
N TYR A 136 6.34 -20.82 -7.56
CA TYR A 136 6.25 -19.35 -7.59
C TYR A 136 7.54 -18.62 -7.18
N ASP A 137 7.75 -17.43 -7.74
CA ASP A 137 8.87 -16.51 -7.43
C ASP A 137 8.70 -15.79 -6.07
N ARG A 138 7.72 -16.22 -5.25
CA ARG A 138 7.43 -15.66 -3.93
C ARG A 138 7.12 -16.75 -2.91
N VAL A 139 7.89 -16.77 -1.82
CA VAL A 139 7.82 -17.75 -0.73
C VAL A 139 7.12 -17.12 0.47
N PRO A 140 5.99 -17.66 0.95
CA PRO A 140 5.40 -17.24 2.22
C PRO A 140 6.41 -17.40 3.36
N ALA A 141 6.45 -16.42 4.26
CA ALA A 141 7.34 -16.38 5.41
C ALA A 141 6.59 -15.87 6.64
N ASP A 142 6.63 -16.65 7.73
CA ASP A 142 6.06 -16.29 9.02
C ASP A 142 7.17 -16.23 10.06
N MET A 143 7.30 -15.09 10.74
CA MET A 143 8.22 -14.89 11.85
C MET A 143 7.43 -14.69 13.14
N THR A 144 7.83 -15.42 14.17
CA THR A 144 7.29 -15.31 15.52
C THR A 144 8.40 -14.89 16.47
N LEU A 145 8.13 -13.87 17.28
CA LEU A 145 9.01 -13.42 18.35
C LEU A 145 8.17 -13.23 19.61
N GLU A 146 8.63 -13.77 20.72
CA GLU A 146 8.05 -13.56 22.03
C GLU A 146 9.16 -13.19 23.00
N THR A 147 9.02 -12.04 23.63
CA THR A 147 9.97 -11.49 24.60
C THR A 147 9.26 -11.22 25.92
N LEU A 148 9.95 -11.49 27.02
CA LEU A 148 9.54 -11.07 28.35
C LEU A 148 10.16 -9.70 28.64
N VAL A 149 9.33 -8.72 28.93
CA VAL A 149 9.74 -7.37 29.34
C VAL A 149 9.59 -7.26 30.85
N THR A 150 10.70 -7.03 31.55
CA THR A 150 10.74 -6.85 33.00
C THR A 150 11.12 -5.42 33.34
N LEU A 151 10.25 -4.73 34.08
CA LEU A 151 10.47 -3.37 34.53
C LEU A 151 10.93 -3.37 35.99
N LYS A 152 12.00 -2.63 36.30
CA LYS A 152 12.55 -2.43 37.65
C LYS A 152 12.66 -0.95 37.98
N ASP A 153 12.64 -0.62 39.26
CA ASP A 153 13.01 0.72 39.75
C ASP A 153 14.54 0.91 39.78
N GLY A 154 15.00 2.16 39.96
CA GLY A 154 16.42 2.48 40.08
C GLY A 154 17.14 1.82 41.27
N GLY A 155 16.40 1.19 42.20
CA GLY A 155 16.93 0.35 43.28
C GLY A 155 17.01 -1.14 42.93
N GLY A 156 16.60 -1.52 41.72
CA GLY A 156 16.61 -2.90 41.22
C GLY A 156 15.40 -3.75 41.65
N ARG A 157 14.39 -3.15 42.30
CA ARG A 157 13.16 -3.86 42.66
C ARG A 157 12.23 -3.91 41.46
N GLU A 158 11.68 -5.09 41.21
CA GLU A 158 10.77 -5.34 40.10
C GLU A 158 9.41 -4.66 40.30
N LEU A 159 8.96 -3.98 39.26
CA LEU A 159 7.69 -3.25 39.20
C LEU A 159 6.65 -4.00 38.36
N GLY A 160 7.08 -4.81 37.39
CA GLY A 160 6.18 -5.61 36.56
C GLY A 160 6.90 -6.47 35.52
N ARG A 161 6.18 -7.46 35.02
CA ARG A 161 6.59 -8.35 33.92
C ARG A 161 5.45 -8.50 32.92
N GLN A 162 5.76 -8.47 31.63
CA GLN A 162 4.76 -8.70 30.58
C GLN A 162 5.41 -9.39 29.38
N ASN A 163 4.72 -10.41 28.85
CA ASN A 163 5.08 -11.00 27.57
C ASN A 163 4.61 -10.10 26.44
N VAL A 164 5.50 -9.88 25.49
CA VAL A 164 5.24 -9.16 24.25
C VAL A 164 5.52 -10.16 23.12
N SER A 165 4.50 -10.45 22.32
CA SER A 165 4.62 -11.37 21.20
C SER A 165 4.09 -10.76 19.91
N ILE A 166 4.76 -11.09 18.80
CA ILE A 166 4.35 -10.75 17.45
C ILE A 166 4.39 -11.98 16.55
N VAL A 167 3.50 -11.99 15.56
CA VAL A 167 3.50 -12.90 14.42
C VAL A 167 3.48 -12.02 13.18
N HIS A 168 4.55 -12.05 12.40
CA HIS A 168 4.73 -11.23 11.19
C HIS A 168 4.75 -12.11 9.96
N ASN A 169 3.80 -11.87 9.05
CA ASN A 169 3.56 -12.70 7.88
C ASN A 169 3.78 -11.87 6.61
N GLN A 170 4.71 -12.30 5.75
CA GLN A 170 5.02 -11.61 4.50
C GLN A 170 5.39 -12.63 3.42
N ARG A 171 5.39 -12.21 2.14
CA ARG A 171 5.94 -13.02 1.05
C ARG A 171 7.35 -12.53 0.70
N LEU A 172 8.32 -13.42 0.81
CA LEU A 172 9.69 -13.19 0.38
C LEU A 172 9.82 -13.39 -1.13
N ILE A 173 10.57 -12.53 -1.79
CA ILE A 173 10.79 -12.53 -3.24
C ILE A 173 12.09 -13.29 -3.53
N LEU A 174 12.04 -14.30 -4.39
CA LEU A 174 13.24 -14.95 -4.90
C LEU A 174 13.92 -14.02 -5.91
N GLU A 175 15.18 -13.67 -5.68
CA GLU A 175 15.92 -12.78 -6.58
C GLU A 175 16.09 -13.43 -7.97
N PRO A 176 15.96 -12.65 -9.05
CA PRO A 176 16.14 -13.15 -10.41
C PRO A 176 17.64 -13.27 -10.76
N THR A 177 18.43 -13.93 -9.92
CA THR A 177 19.79 -14.37 -10.24
C THR A 177 19.72 -15.67 -11.06
N PRO A 178 20.78 -16.05 -11.80
CA PRO A 178 20.78 -17.24 -12.66
C PRO A 178 20.41 -18.56 -11.96
N ARG A 179 20.56 -18.61 -10.62
CA ARG A 179 20.20 -19.76 -9.78
C ARG A 179 18.94 -19.56 -8.92
N ARG A 180 18.39 -18.34 -8.80
CA ARG A 180 17.20 -17.99 -7.98
C ARG A 180 17.23 -18.58 -6.55
N CYS A 181 18.35 -18.44 -5.84
CA CYS A 181 18.47 -18.99 -4.48
C CYS A 181 18.02 -17.99 -3.40
N ASP A 182 18.37 -16.71 -3.56
CA ASP A 182 18.30 -15.72 -2.48
C ASP A 182 16.94 -15.04 -2.34
N TYR A 183 16.55 -14.76 -1.09
CA TYR A 183 15.34 -14.00 -0.76
C TYR A 183 15.65 -12.49 -0.68
N GLY A 184 15.34 -11.74 -1.73
CA GLY A 184 15.81 -10.35 -1.91
C GLY A 184 15.26 -9.34 -0.90
N ASN A 185 14.12 -9.61 -0.27
CA ASN A 185 13.51 -8.76 0.76
C ASN A 185 13.62 -9.33 2.18
N MET A 186 14.54 -10.27 2.44
CA MET A 186 14.72 -10.86 3.78
C MET A 186 15.09 -9.81 4.84
N ARG A 187 15.93 -8.83 4.50
CA ARG A 187 16.32 -7.75 5.43
C ARG A 187 15.15 -6.81 5.77
N GLU A 188 14.29 -6.52 4.80
CA GLU A 188 13.07 -5.73 4.99
C GLU A 188 12.07 -6.47 5.89
N PHE A 189 11.91 -7.79 5.68
CA PHE A 189 11.06 -8.64 6.50
C PHE A 189 11.47 -8.65 7.99
N VAL A 190 12.77 -8.76 8.30
CA VAL A 190 13.29 -8.65 9.68
C VAL A 190 13.04 -7.26 10.25
N HIS A 191 13.26 -6.22 9.43
CA HIS A 191 13.07 -4.84 9.85
C HIS A 191 11.62 -4.55 10.24
N ASP A 192 10.64 -4.95 9.41
CA ASP A 192 9.22 -4.76 9.68
C ASP A 192 8.75 -5.55 10.91
N ALA A 193 9.24 -6.79 11.08
CA ALA A 193 9.00 -7.57 12.31
C ALA A 193 9.57 -6.86 13.55
N GLY A 194 10.74 -6.22 13.42
CA GLY A 194 11.36 -5.41 14.46
C GLY A 194 10.56 -4.15 14.82
N ILE A 195 9.97 -3.47 13.84
CA ILE A 195 9.06 -2.33 14.07
C ILE A 195 7.81 -2.79 14.83
N ALA A 196 7.21 -3.91 14.43
CA ALA A 196 6.04 -4.48 15.11
C ALA A 196 6.36 -4.85 16.57
N LEU A 197 7.49 -5.51 16.81
CA LEU A 197 7.92 -5.88 18.17
C LEU A 197 8.21 -4.64 19.03
N SER A 198 8.96 -3.67 18.49
CA SER A 198 9.31 -2.42 19.17
C SER A 198 8.06 -1.60 19.54
N THR A 199 7.05 -1.61 18.66
CA THR A 199 5.77 -0.95 18.90
C THR A 199 5.01 -1.60 20.06
N GLN A 200 4.91 -2.93 20.09
CA GLN A 200 4.24 -3.65 21.17
C GLN A 200 5.02 -3.54 22.49
N PHE A 201 6.35 -3.58 22.42
CA PHE A 201 7.24 -3.32 23.55
C PHE A 201 6.94 -1.96 24.19
N MET A 202 6.92 -0.88 23.41
CA MET A 202 6.69 0.45 23.95
C MET A 202 5.27 0.62 24.53
N ARG A 203 4.26 -0.03 23.93
CA ARG A 203 2.89 -0.07 24.48
C ARG A 203 2.82 -0.80 25.81
N ALA A 204 3.48 -1.95 25.92
CA ALA A 204 3.57 -2.72 27.16
C ALA A 204 4.24 -1.91 28.28
N VAL A 205 5.40 -1.31 27.99
CA VAL A 205 6.14 -0.51 28.98
C VAL A 205 5.35 0.72 29.44
N ARG A 206 4.69 1.43 28.52
CA ARG A 206 3.81 2.57 28.86
C ARG A 206 2.66 2.17 29.77
N THR A 207 2.05 1.01 29.51
CA THR A 207 0.95 0.48 30.32
C THR A 207 1.44 0.14 31.74
N GLN A 208 2.61 -0.50 31.86
CA GLN A 208 3.20 -0.82 33.16
C GLN A 208 3.59 0.43 33.97
N LEU A 209 4.15 1.45 33.31
CA LEU A 209 4.50 2.71 33.97
C LEU A 209 3.25 3.47 34.45
N ALA A 210 2.20 3.53 33.64
CA ALA A 210 0.92 4.12 34.04
C ALA A 210 0.28 3.42 35.24
N ALA A 211 0.43 2.09 35.34
CA ALA A 211 -0.03 1.30 36.48
C ALA A 211 0.80 1.56 37.75
N THR A 212 2.06 2.00 37.61
CA THR A 212 2.97 2.26 38.74
C THR A 212 2.81 3.69 39.30
N ASP A 213 2.42 4.66 38.48
CA ASP A 213 2.33 6.09 38.85
C ASP A 213 0.96 6.52 39.44
N GLY A 214 0.02 5.58 39.64
CA GLY A 214 -1.13 5.78 40.52
C GLY A 214 -2.14 6.87 40.13
N SER A 215 -2.43 7.07 38.84
CA SER A 215 -3.55 7.92 38.42
C SER A 215 -4.87 7.13 38.40
N ILE A 216 -5.65 7.24 39.47
CA ILE A 216 -7.07 6.87 39.47
C ILE A 216 -7.81 7.82 38.50
N PRO A 217 -8.59 7.34 37.51
CA PRO A 217 -9.49 8.23 36.78
C PRO A 217 -10.61 8.71 37.71
N ALA A 218 -10.77 10.03 37.81
CA ALA A 218 -11.84 10.65 38.60
C ALA A 218 -13.24 10.24 38.09
N PRO A 219 -14.25 10.11 38.97
CA PRO A 219 -15.61 9.75 38.57
C PRO A 219 -16.24 10.94 37.84
N VAL A 220 -16.73 10.69 36.62
CA VAL A 220 -17.49 11.68 35.85
C VAL A 220 -18.91 11.74 36.43
N THR A 221 -19.26 12.93 36.92
CA THR A 221 -20.55 13.30 37.51
C THR A 221 -21.69 13.11 36.49
N ALA A 222 -22.75 12.43 36.92
CA ALA A 222 -23.96 12.17 36.13
C ALA A 222 -24.77 13.46 35.86
N ALA A 223 -25.21 13.63 34.61
CA ALA A 223 -26.25 14.58 34.22
C ALA A 223 -27.64 13.88 34.24
N PRO A 224 -28.76 14.62 34.44
CA PRO A 224 -30.03 14.03 34.80
C PRO A 224 -30.80 13.37 33.64
N LEU A 225 -31.57 12.36 34.05
CA LEU A 225 -32.36 11.41 33.26
C LEU A 225 -33.46 12.06 32.42
N ARG A 226 -33.62 11.61 31.17
CA ARG A 226 -34.91 11.60 30.46
C ARG A 226 -35.57 10.21 30.60
N PRO A 227 -36.91 10.11 30.60
CA PRO A 227 -37.61 8.87 30.96
C PRO A 227 -37.54 7.83 29.86
N VAL A 228 -37.31 6.59 30.28
CA VAL A 228 -37.36 5.36 29.48
C VAL A 228 -38.82 4.90 29.36
N PRO A 229 -39.32 4.48 28.18
CA PRO A 229 -40.59 3.77 28.07
C PRO A 229 -40.44 2.30 28.51
N PRO A 230 -41.52 1.67 29.02
CA PRO A 230 -41.41 0.50 29.89
C PRO A 230 -40.95 -0.76 29.16
N THR A 231 -40.13 -1.50 29.90
CA THR A 231 -39.67 -2.87 29.68
C THR A 231 -40.84 -3.81 29.42
N THR A 232 -40.90 -4.39 28.23
CA THR A 232 -41.63 -5.65 28.03
C THR A 232 -40.77 -6.81 28.53
N ALA A 233 -41.44 -7.71 29.24
CA ALA A 233 -40.86 -8.71 30.10
C ALA A 233 -39.89 -9.69 29.41
N ILE A 234 -38.87 -10.03 30.19
CA ILE A 234 -37.90 -11.09 29.98
C ILE A 234 -38.62 -12.44 29.90
N SER A 235 -38.39 -13.17 28.81
CA SER A 235 -38.41 -14.63 28.83
C SER A 235 -37.00 -15.10 29.17
N ALA A 236 -36.88 -15.89 30.23
CA ALA A 236 -35.63 -16.44 30.72
C ALA A 236 -35.01 -17.44 29.72
N GLN A 237 -33.68 -17.40 29.53
CA GLN A 237 -32.74 -18.51 29.76
C GLN A 237 -31.34 -18.21 29.18
N GLY A 238 -30.30 -18.45 29.98
CA GLY A 238 -28.91 -18.64 29.52
C GLY A 238 -27.85 -17.89 30.32
N ILE A 239 -27.03 -18.60 31.09
CA ILE A 239 -25.77 -18.09 31.65
C ILE A 239 -24.84 -17.78 30.46
N PRO A 240 -24.26 -16.56 30.33
CA PRO A 240 -23.40 -16.23 29.19
C PRO A 240 -22.19 -17.15 29.14
N SER A 241 -21.90 -17.69 27.95
CA SER A 241 -20.74 -18.54 27.71
C SER A 241 -19.44 -17.77 27.94
N ALA A 242 -18.50 -18.34 28.70
CA ALA A 242 -17.16 -17.77 28.87
C ALA A 242 -16.38 -17.70 27.55
N LEU A 243 -16.68 -18.62 26.62
CA LEU A 243 -16.12 -18.67 25.28
C LEU A 243 -17.02 -17.87 24.32
N MET A 244 -16.43 -16.89 23.64
CA MET A 244 -17.05 -16.17 22.53
C MET A 244 -16.31 -16.50 21.24
N PHE A 245 -17.04 -16.56 20.13
CA PHE A 245 -16.42 -16.70 18.81
C PHE A 245 -17.13 -15.84 17.78
N LYS A 246 -16.41 -15.54 16.69
CA LYS A 246 -16.94 -14.94 15.48
C LYS A 246 -16.42 -15.73 14.28
N ALA A 247 -17.34 -16.24 13.47
CA ALA A 247 -17.01 -16.86 12.20
C ALA A 247 -17.20 -15.85 11.05
N THR A 248 -16.26 -15.85 10.10
CA THR A 248 -16.27 -15.00 8.91
C THR A 248 -15.90 -15.83 7.69
N VAL A 249 -16.67 -15.75 6.61
CA VAL A 249 -16.27 -16.34 5.33
C VAL A 249 -15.44 -15.31 4.57
N LEU A 250 -14.27 -15.73 4.10
CA LEU A 250 -13.34 -14.96 3.30
C LEU A 250 -13.35 -15.52 1.87
N ASP A 251 -13.66 -14.63 0.96
CA ASP A 251 -13.84 -14.88 -0.47
C ASP A 251 -12.62 -14.38 -1.27
N GLU A 252 -12.31 -14.98 -2.42
CA GLU A 252 -11.07 -14.68 -3.16
C GLU A 252 -11.20 -13.37 -3.94
N ASN A 253 -12.37 -13.12 -4.53
CA ASN A 253 -12.71 -11.89 -5.25
C ASN A 253 -13.59 -10.91 -4.44
N SER A 254 -13.99 -11.29 -3.22
CA SER A 254 -14.78 -10.47 -2.27
C SER A 254 -16.16 -10.03 -2.77
N ASN A 255 -16.81 -10.82 -3.63
CA ASN A 255 -18.15 -10.55 -4.17
C ASN A 255 -19.27 -11.32 -3.42
N LEU A 256 -18.93 -12.18 -2.45
CA LEU A 256 -19.85 -13.02 -1.65
C LEU A 256 -20.70 -14.01 -2.47
N VAL A 257 -20.29 -14.24 -3.72
CA VAL A 257 -20.86 -15.20 -4.66
C VAL A 257 -19.76 -16.16 -5.04
N PHE A 258 -19.86 -17.37 -4.50
CA PHE A 258 -18.81 -18.36 -4.70
C PHE A 258 -18.95 -19.05 -6.05
N GLU A 259 -17.93 -18.93 -6.87
CA GLU A 259 -17.89 -19.51 -8.22
C GLU A 259 -17.12 -20.84 -8.25
N GLY A 260 -17.43 -21.70 -9.22
CA GLY A 260 -16.71 -22.96 -9.40
C GLY A 260 -15.21 -22.72 -9.66
N GLY A 261 -14.35 -23.32 -8.84
CA GLY A 261 -12.90 -23.13 -8.85
C GLY A 261 -12.35 -22.18 -7.79
N GLU A 262 -13.21 -21.41 -7.12
CA GLU A 262 -12.81 -20.44 -6.09
C GLU A 262 -12.47 -21.11 -4.74
N ARG A 263 -11.55 -20.50 -3.98
CA ARG A 263 -11.20 -20.95 -2.63
C ARG A 263 -12.04 -20.25 -1.57
N ILE A 264 -12.86 -21.03 -0.87
CA ILE A 264 -13.60 -20.58 0.31
C ILE A 264 -12.75 -20.77 1.58
N ARG A 265 -12.66 -19.73 2.41
CA ARG A 265 -12.01 -19.77 3.71
C ARG A 265 -13.00 -19.38 4.81
N VAL A 266 -13.21 -20.21 5.81
CA VAL A 266 -14.02 -19.87 6.99
C VAL A 266 -13.07 -19.63 8.15
N ARG A 267 -12.89 -18.37 8.51
CA ARG A 267 -12.07 -17.94 9.65
C ARG A 267 -12.93 -17.89 10.90
N VAL A 268 -12.48 -18.55 11.97
CA VAL A 268 -13.13 -18.55 13.28
C VAL A 268 -12.20 -17.89 14.28
N ASP A 269 -12.58 -16.71 14.75
CA ASP A 269 -11.88 -15.95 15.78
C ASP A 269 -12.52 -16.26 17.14
N LEU A 270 -11.73 -16.82 18.06
CA LEU A 270 -12.15 -17.26 19.40
C LEU A 270 -11.57 -16.33 20.45
N VAL A 271 -12.34 -16.04 21.50
CA VAL A 271 -11.91 -15.25 22.65
C VAL A 271 -12.43 -15.91 23.92
N ASN A 272 -11.55 -16.23 24.86
CA ASN A 272 -11.95 -16.64 26.20
C ASN A 272 -12.14 -15.39 27.07
N ARG A 273 -13.39 -15.09 27.44
CA ARG A 273 -13.76 -13.99 28.35
C ARG A 273 -14.02 -14.46 29.78
N GLY A 274 -13.88 -15.75 30.07
CA GLY A 274 -13.98 -16.29 31.41
C GLY A 274 -12.71 -16.08 32.22
N GLU A 275 -12.79 -16.42 33.51
CA GLU A 275 -11.67 -16.32 34.46
C GLU A 275 -10.78 -17.59 34.48
N GLN A 276 -11.21 -18.66 33.83
CA GLN A 276 -10.55 -19.97 33.84
C GLN A 276 -9.99 -20.33 32.46
N GLU A 277 -8.92 -21.13 32.44
CA GLU A 277 -8.36 -21.70 31.21
C GLU A 277 -9.32 -22.74 30.62
N LEU A 278 -9.65 -22.59 29.34
CA LEU A 278 -10.48 -23.53 28.61
C LEU A 278 -9.59 -24.56 27.89
N GLN A 279 -10.00 -25.82 27.92
CA GLN A 279 -9.28 -26.95 27.32
C GLN A 279 -10.17 -27.70 26.33
N GLY A 280 -9.53 -28.41 25.39
CA GLY A 280 -10.21 -29.24 24.41
C GLY A 280 -11.10 -28.47 23.42
N ILE A 281 -10.83 -27.19 23.18
CA ILE A 281 -11.70 -26.38 22.32
C ILE A 281 -11.64 -26.90 20.88
N THR A 282 -12.82 -27.18 20.34
CA THR A 282 -13.04 -27.71 19.00
C THR A 282 -14.09 -26.86 18.29
N ALA A 283 -13.77 -26.38 17.10
CA ALA A 283 -14.76 -25.80 16.19
C ALA A 283 -15.18 -26.87 15.19
N ALA A 284 -16.48 -26.93 14.91
CA ALA A 284 -17.07 -27.83 13.93
C ALA A 284 -17.88 -27.03 12.90
N LEU A 285 -17.71 -27.40 11.63
CA LEU A 285 -18.54 -26.95 10.52
C LEU A 285 -19.66 -27.95 10.27
N THR A 286 -20.88 -27.44 10.18
CA THR A 286 -22.09 -28.15 9.79
C THR A 286 -22.84 -27.34 8.73
N GLY A 287 -23.87 -27.90 8.08
CA GLY A 287 -24.59 -27.22 7.00
C GLY A 287 -24.69 -28.04 5.72
N THR A 288 -24.67 -27.37 4.57
CA THR A 288 -24.95 -28.00 3.26
C THR A 288 -23.91 -29.05 2.88
N ALA A 289 -24.37 -30.29 2.65
CA ALA A 289 -23.49 -31.45 2.45
C ALA A 289 -22.56 -31.34 1.22
N SER A 290 -23.05 -30.76 0.12
CA SER A 290 -22.28 -30.57 -1.12
C SER A 290 -21.03 -29.69 -0.91
N LEU A 291 -21.16 -28.68 -0.06
CA LEU A 291 -20.10 -27.75 0.30
C LEU A 291 -19.18 -28.30 1.40
N LEU A 292 -19.74 -28.94 2.44
CA LEU A 292 -18.96 -29.56 3.51
C LEU A 292 -18.03 -30.66 2.99
N ALA A 293 -18.43 -31.41 1.96
CA ALA A 293 -17.61 -32.43 1.34
C ALA A 293 -16.31 -31.89 0.70
N GLN A 294 -16.22 -30.57 0.46
CA GLN A 294 -15.03 -29.93 -0.10
C GLN A 294 -13.99 -29.57 0.96
N PHE A 295 -14.38 -29.51 2.23
CA PHE A 295 -13.46 -29.25 3.32
C PHE A 295 -12.69 -30.52 3.69
N PRO A 296 -11.34 -30.49 3.72
CA PRO A 296 -10.53 -31.67 4.09
C PRO A 296 -10.83 -32.18 5.51
N THR A 297 -11.24 -31.27 6.40
CA THR A 297 -11.78 -31.59 7.72
C THR A 297 -12.88 -30.59 8.06
N THR A 298 -13.93 -31.07 8.71
CA THR A 298 -15.02 -30.24 9.23
C THR A 298 -14.90 -29.98 10.72
N ALA A 299 -13.86 -30.50 11.38
CA ALA A 299 -13.57 -30.22 12.78
C ALA A 299 -12.10 -29.85 12.98
N LEU A 300 -11.84 -28.77 13.70
CA LEU A 300 -10.50 -28.30 14.06
C LEU A 300 -10.42 -28.08 15.57
N SER A 301 -9.36 -28.59 16.19
CA SER A 301 -9.10 -28.40 17.62
C SER A 301 -7.93 -27.43 17.82
N ILE A 302 -8.09 -26.48 18.74
CA ILE A 302 -7.02 -25.56 19.16
C ILE A 302 -6.36 -25.99 20.48
N GLY A 303 -6.86 -27.03 21.14
CA GLY A 303 -6.35 -27.44 22.44
C GLY A 303 -6.75 -26.45 23.55
N ARG A 304 -5.81 -25.63 24.04
CA ARG A 304 -6.00 -24.78 25.24
C ARG A 304 -6.11 -23.28 24.89
N LEU A 305 -6.93 -22.55 25.65
CA LEU A 305 -7.11 -21.09 25.53
C LEU A 305 -7.24 -20.46 26.92
N GLN A 306 -6.24 -19.68 27.29
CA GLN A 306 -6.19 -18.97 28.57
C GLN A 306 -7.21 -17.82 28.64
N ALA A 307 -7.61 -17.44 29.85
CA ALA A 307 -8.48 -16.30 30.13
C ALA A 307 -7.94 -15.00 29.49
N GLY A 308 -8.79 -14.26 28.78
CA GLY A 308 -8.45 -13.01 28.10
C GLY A 308 -7.74 -13.15 26.76
N HIS A 309 -7.26 -14.36 26.39
CA HIS A 309 -6.57 -14.57 25.12
C HIS A 309 -7.53 -14.90 23.97
N SER A 310 -7.10 -14.53 22.77
CA SER A 310 -7.80 -14.80 21.51
C SER A 310 -6.99 -15.70 20.59
N ARG A 311 -7.66 -16.50 19.77
CA ARG A 311 -7.01 -17.36 18.77
C ARG A 311 -7.87 -17.47 17.53
N SER A 312 -7.23 -17.52 16.36
CA SER A 312 -7.91 -17.69 15.08
C SER A 312 -7.60 -19.05 14.49
N MET A 313 -8.57 -19.64 13.80
CA MET A 313 -8.41 -20.86 13.00
C MET A 313 -9.13 -20.70 11.67
N GLU A 314 -8.71 -21.45 10.65
CA GLU A 314 -9.28 -21.36 9.30
C GLU A 314 -9.61 -22.75 8.76
N PHE A 315 -10.83 -22.90 8.24
CA PHE A 315 -11.20 -24.01 7.37
C PHE A 315 -11.04 -23.54 5.93
N VAL A 316 -10.44 -24.37 5.08
CA VAL A 316 -10.19 -24.04 3.67
C VAL A 316 -10.76 -25.13 2.78
N ALA A 317 -11.50 -24.75 1.75
CA ALA A 317 -11.97 -25.64 0.71
C ALA A 317 -11.89 -24.98 -0.68
N THR A 318 -11.91 -25.79 -1.73
CA THR A 318 -12.01 -25.32 -3.12
C THR A 318 -13.36 -25.77 -3.66
N ILE A 319 -14.09 -24.86 -4.30
CA ILE A 319 -15.44 -25.15 -4.77
C ILE A 319 -15.37 -25.87 -6.12
N PRO A 320 -16.07 -27.00 -6.29
CA PRO A 320 -15.99 -27.79 -7.53
C PRO A 320 -16.62 -27.03 -8.70
N GLN A 321 -16.02 -27.18 -9.88
CA GLN A 321 -16.36 -26.43 -11.10
C GLN A 321 -17.77 -26.71 -11.67
N SER A 322 -18.49 -27.71 -11.16
CA SER A 322 -19.73 -28.23 -11.74
C SER A 322 -20.93 -28.22 -10.78
N LEU A 323 -21.13 -27.14 -10.02
CA LEU A 323 -22.30 -27.00 -9.15
C LEU A 323 -23.42 -26.22 -9.84
N GLN A 324 -24.66 -26.70 -9.69
CA GLN A 324 -25.86 -25.94 -10.03
C GLN A 324 -26.00 -24.77 -9.04
N LEU A 325 -26.77 -23.74 -9.41
CA LEU A 325 -27.07 -22.62 -8.50
C LEU A 325 -27.66 -23.18 -7.20
N GLU A 326 -26.92 -23.05 -6.10
CA GLU A 326 -27.30 -23.59 -4.80
C GLU A 326 -27.13 -22.51 -3.73
N LYS A 327 -28.18 -22.32 -2.92
CA LYS A 327 -28.04 -21.58 -1.66
C LYS A 327 -27.49 -22.56 -0.63
N ALA A 328 -26.29 -22.30 -0.16
CA ALA A 328 -25.62 -23.13 0.84
C ALA A 328 -25.54 -22.39 2.18
N GLU A 329 -25.50 -23.14 3.26
CA GLU A 329 -25.31 -22.60 4.60
C GLU A 329 -24.16 -23.35 5.28
N ILE A 330 -23.30 -22.62 5.98
CA ILE A 330 -22.29 -23.16 6.89
C ILE A 330 -22.62 -22.68 8.29
N SER A 331 -22.95 -23.60 9.19
CA SER A 331 -23.10 -23.33 10.60
C SER A 331 -21.82 -23.74 11.34
N VAL A 332 -21.24 -22.77 12.04
CA VAL A 332 -20.04 -22.94 12.85
C VAL A 332 -20.46 -23.08 14.30
N ALA A 333 -20.11 -24.20 14.92
CA ALA A 333 -20.31 -24.44 16.35
C ALA A 333 -18.95 -24.59 17.04
N VAL A 334 -18.83 -24.09 18.26
CA VAL A 334 -17.62 -24.19 19.06
C VAL A 334 -17.96 -24.84 20.39
N ALA A 335 -17.21 -25.89 20.73
CA ALA A 335 -17.34 -26.64 21.97
C ALA A 335 -16.01 -26.63 22.73
N ASP A 336 -16.06 -26.65 24.06
CA ASP A 336 -14.94 -27.01 24.92
C ASP A 336 -15.19 -28.38 25.58
N SER A 337 -14.14 -28.97 26.17
CA SER A 337 -14.26 -30.26 26.88
C SER A 337 -14.75 -30.13 28.33
N GLY A 338 -15.11 -28.93 28.77
CA GLY A 338 -15.61 -28.63 30.11
C GLY A 338 -17.13 -28.68 30.18
N THR A 339 -17.69 -28.48 31.39
CA THR A 339 -19.14 -28.36 31.62
C THR A 339 -19.66 -26.94 31.39
N HIS A 340 -18.92 -26.10 30.66
CA HIS A 340 -19.28 -24.71 30.42
C HIS A 340 -20.41 -24.61 29.39
N THR A 341 -21.25 -23.57 29.54
CA THR A 341 -22.27 -23.24 28.53
C THR A 341 -21.59 -22.89 27.22
N GLN A 342 -21.93 -23.62 26.16
CA GLN A 342 -21.38 -23.41 24.83
C GLN A 342 -21.99 -22.16 24.17
N PRO A 343 -21.21 -21.40 23.38
CA PRO A 343 -21.74 -20.29 22.62
C PRO A 343 -22.73 -20.79 21.54
N PRO A 344 -23.77 -19.98 21.21
CA PRO A 344 -24.71 -20.34 20.16
C PRO A 344 -23.98 -20.48 18.80
N PRO A 345 -24.36 -21.47 17.98
CA PRO A 345 -23.76 -21.64 16.66
C PRO A 345 -24.07 -20.44 15.75
N GLN A 346 -23.11 -20.08 14.89
CA GLN A 346 -23.25 -18.99 13.93
C GLN A 346 -23.44 -19.56 12.52
N THR A 347 -24.60 -19.30 11.91
CA THR A 347 -24.89 -19.69 10.54
C THR A 347 -24.46 -18.61 9.56
N LEU A 348 -23.76 -19.02 8.50
CA LEU A 348 -23.26 -18.21 7.41
C LEU A 348 -23.97 -18.67 6.13
N ALA A 349 -24.79 -17.79 5.55
CA ALA A 349 -25.47 -18.07 4.28
C ALA A 349 -24.56 -17.72 3.10
N LEU A 350 -24.54 -18.59 2.09
CA LEU A 350 -23.67 -18.53 0.92
C LEU A 350 -24.49 -18.78 -0.34
N ALA A 351 -24.17 -18.07 -1.42
CA ALA A 351 -24.71 -18.36 -2.75
C ALA A 351 -23.59 -18.96 -3.60
N ILE A 352 -23.78 -20.21 -4.05
CA ILE A 352 -22.87 -20.88 -4.97
C ILE A 352 -23.48 -20.79 -6.37
N GLN A 353 -22.71 -20.25 -7.33
CA GLN A 353 -23.13 -20.17 -8.73
C GLN A 353 -22.23 -21.06 -9.60
N PRO A 354 -22.78 -21.71 -10.65
CA PRO A 354 -21.94 -22.31 -11.68
C PRO A 354 -21.04 -21.22 -12.26
N THR A 355 -19.81 -21.58 -12.62
CA THR A 355 -18.90 -20.69 -13.36
C THR A 355 -19.55 -20.32 -14.68
N ARG A 356 -20.38 -19.28 -14.69
CA ARG A 356 -20.59 -18.48 -15.87
C ARG A 356 -19.29 -17.71 -16.01
N ILE A 357 -18.65 -17.84 -17.16
CA ILE A 357 -17.59 -16.92 -17.56
C ILE A 357 -18.26 -15.53 -17.63
N ILE A 358 -18.40 -14.85 -16.50
CA ILE A 358 -18.54 -13.41 -16.45
C ILE A 358 -17.09 -12.96 -16.45
N VAL A 359 -16.61 -12.57 -17.63
CA VAL A 359 -15.37 -11.83 -17.75
C VAL A 359 -15.47 -10.69 -16.73
N ASP A 360 -14.46 -10.56 -15.86
CA ASP A 360 -14.25 -9.40 -14.99
C ASP A 360 -14.04 -8.17 -15.90
N ASP A 361 -15.13 -7.69 -16.48
CA ASP A 361 -15.16 -6.74 -17.56
C ASP A 361 -15.37 -5.36 -16.96
N VAL A 362 -14.30 -4.58 -16.93
CA VAL A 362 -14.33 -3.17 -16.50
C VAL A 362 -15.29 -2.33 -17.34
N ASN A 363 -15.77 -2.80 -18.50
CA ASN A 363 -16.82 -2.13 -19.27
C ASN A 363 -18.22 -2.25 -18.62
N LEU A 364 -18.42 -3.20 -17.70
CA LEU A 364 -19.63 -3.31 -16.91
C LEU A 364 -19.47 -2.53 -15.61
N ILE A 365 -19.95 -1.28 -15.62
CA ILE A 365 -19.87 -0.41 -14.45
C ILE A 365 -20.85 -0.89 -13.38
N PRO A 366 -20.40 -1.07 -12.11
CA PRO A 366 -21.28 -1.35 -10.99
C PRO A 366 -22.43 -0.33 -10.87
N GLY A 367 -23.54 -0.73 -10.25
CA GLY A 367 -24.73 0.11 -10.13
C GLY A 367 -24.44 1.53 -9.62
N VAL A 368 -25.11 2.53 -10.22
CA VAL A 368 -24.89 3.96 -9.93
C VAL A 368 -25.07 4.27 -8.46
N VAL A 369 -24.09 4.92 -7.85
CA VAL A 369 -24.18 5.37 -6.45
C VAL A 369 -25.00 6.65 -6.39
N THR A 370 -26.28 6.52 -6.04
CA THR A 370 -27.24 7.65 -6.10
C THR A 370 -27.02 8.69 -4.99
N ALA A 371 -26.42 8.30 -3.86
CA ALA A 371 -26.22 9.16 -2.70
C ALA A 371 -24.92 9.99 -2.73
N PHE A 372 -23.89 9.54 -3.47
CA PHE A 372 -22.64 10.25 -3.61
C PHE A 372 -22.69 11.20 -4.80
N ARG A 373 -22.44 12.50 -4.57
CA ARG A 373 -22.47 13.54 -5.60
C ARG A 373 -21.28 14.45 -5.45
N GLN A 374 -20.69 14.80 -6.58
CA GLN A 374 -19.59 15.75 -6.67
C GLN A 374 -19.96 16.88 -7.66
N PRO A 375 -20.87 17.79 -7.28
CA PRO A 375 -21.40 18.82 -8.19
C PRO A 375 -20.37 19.88 -8.60
N HIS A 376 -19.23 19.95 -7.92
CA HIS A 376 -18.13 20.87 -8.21
C HIS A 376 -16.89 20.16 -8.77
N THR A 377 -17.01 18.88 -9.10
CA THR A 377 -16.00 18.18 -9.89
C THR A 377 -16.33 18.32 -11.37
N TYR A 378 -15.32 18.62 -12.18
CA TYR A 378 -15.39 18.76 -13.62
C TYR A 378 -14.36 17.84 -14.28
N LEU A 379 -14.78 17.10 -15.30
CA LEU A 379 -13.93 16.17 -16.04
C LEU A 379 -13.84 16.62 -17.50
N LEU A 380 -12.62 16.87 -17.96
CA LEU A 380 -12.29 16.95 -19.39
C LEU A 380 -11.60 15.64 -19.78
N SER A 381 -12.33 14.76 -20.46
CA SER A 381 -11.82 13.46 -20.89
C SER A 381 -11.52 13.48 -22.39
N ILE A 382 -10.26 13.30 -22.75
CA ILE A 382 -9.74 13.43 -24.12
C ILE A 382 -9.14 12.09 -24.54
N GLY A 383 -9.63 11.51 -25.63
CA GLY A 383 -9.15 10.25 -26.17
C GLY A 383 -8.89 10.33 -27.67
N ILE A 384 -7.65 10.12 -28.09
CA ILE A 384 -7.24 10.22 -29.49
C ILE A 384 -6.63 8.89 -29.92
N GLY A 385 -7.46 8.05 -30.55
CA GLY A 385 -7.03 6.76 -31.07
C GLY A 385 -6.50 6.84 -32.49
N SER A 386 -6.97 7.83 -33.25
CA SER A 386 -6.55 8.11 -34.62
C SER A 386 -6.21 9.59 -34.78
N TYR A 387 -5.28 9.92 -35.66
CA TYR A 387 -4.85 11.28 -35.93
C TYR A 387 -5.09 11.63 -37.39
N ARG A 388 -5.35 12.91 -37.67
CA ARG A 388 -5.42 13.42 -39.05
C ARG A 388 -4.10 13.19 -39.80
N ASN A 389 -2.98 13.32 -39.11
CA ASN A 389 -1.68 12.93 -39.64
C ASN A 389 -1.47 11.42 -39.50
N THR A 390 -1.57 10.70 -40.62
CA THR A 390 -1.44 9.24 -40.69
C THR A 390 -0.05 8.70 -40.36
N HIS A 391 0.97 9.56 -40.23
CA HIS A 391 2.31 9.15 -39.77
C HIS A 391 2.39 8.95 -38.25
N ILE A 392 1.39 9.43 -37.51
CA ILE A 392 1.32 9.20 -36.06
C ILE A 392 0.77 7.80 -35.81
N PRO A 393 1.43 6.96 -34.98
CA PRO A 393 0.90 5.65 -34.61
C PRO A 393 -0.47 5.76 -33.95
N SER A 394 -1.41 4.92 -34.40
CA SER A 394 -2.73 4.82 -33.78
C SER A 394 -2.65 4.23 -32.38
N ARG A 395 -3.56 4.65 -31.51
CA ARG A 395 -3.83 4.05 -30.19
C ARG A 395 -5.20 3.38 -30.25
N LYS A 396 -5.23 2.06 -30.39
CA LYS A 396 -6.46 1.29 -30.65
C LYS A 396 -7.60 1.64 -29.69
N PHE A 397 -7.28 1.85 -28.42
CA PHE A 397 -8.29 1.96 -27.36
C PHE A 397 -8.44 3.36 -26.77
N ALA A 398 -7.58 4.33 -27.10
CA ALA A 398 -7.57 5.65 -26.44
C ALA A 398 -8.91 6.40 -26.49
N SER A 399 -9.64 6.29 -27.60
CA SER A 399 -10.99 6.89 -27.73
C SER A 399 -12.02 6.19 -26.82
N LEU A 400 -11.97 4.86 -26.75
CA LEU A 400 -12.83 4.05 -25.86
C LEU A 400 -12.49 4.27 -24.38
N ASP A 401 -11.20 4.37 -24.08
CA ASP A 401 -10.66 4.65 -22.75
C ASP A 401 -11.23 5.96 -22.18
N ALA A 402 -11.20 7.05 -22.95
CA ALA A 402 -11.76 8.34 -22.52
C ALA A 402 -13.27 8.29 -22.26
N GLN A 403 -14.00 7.48 -23.03
CA GLN A 403 -15.42 7.27 -22.81
C GLN A 403 -15.69 6.43 -21.56
N ALA A 404 -14.92 5.36 -21.33
CA ALA A 404 -15.02 4.54 -20.13
C ALA A 404 -14.76 5.37 -18.87
N ILE A 405 -13.70 6.19 -18.87
CA ILE A 405 -13.39 7.11 -17.77
C ILE A 405 -14.56 8.08 -17.51
N SER A 406 -15.15 8.66 -18.56
CA SER A 406 -16.32 9.54 -18.43
C SER A 406 -17.49 8.84 -17.74
N ASN A 407 -17.79 7.61 -18.16
CA ASN A 407 -18.89 6.82 -17.59
C ASN A 407 -18.61 6.46 -16.12
N TYR A 408 -17.37 6.14 -15.77
CA TYR A 408 -16.97 5.82 -14.39
C TYR A 408 -17.10 7.00 -13.45
N PHE A 409 -16.59 8.18 -13.83
CA PHE A 409 -16.74 9.38 -13.02
C PHE A 409 -18.21 9.81 -12.88
N GLN A 410 -19.03 9.57 -13.91
CA GLN A 410 -20.47 9.82 -13.81
C GLN A 410 -21.17 8.84 -12.84
N ALA A 411 -20.89 7.55 -12.96
CA ALA A 411 -21.61 6.50 -12.24
C ALA A 411 -21.13 6.27 -10.80
N LEU A 412 -19.81 6.28 -10.59
CA LEU A 412 -19.16 5.99 -9.31
C LEU A 412 -18.54 7.24 -8.66
N GLY A 413 -18.14 8.22 -9.47
CA GLY A 413 -17.61 9.51 -8.98
C GLY A 413 -18.70 10.51 -8.58
N GLY A 414 -19.96 10.24 -8.95
CA GLY A 414 -21.07 11.14 -8.67
C GLY A 414 -20.97 12.49 -9.41
N VAL A 415 -20.16 12.56 -10.47
CA VAL A 415 -19.96 13.77 -11.28
C VAL A 415 -21.19 13.98 -12.19
N PRO A 416 -21.84 15.16 -12.18
CA PRO A 416 -22.95 15.44 -13.07
C PRO A 416 -22.54 15.34 -14.55
N ALA A 417 -23.40 14.79 -15.40
CA ALA A 417 -23.14 14.71 -16.85
C ALA A 417 -22.82 16.08 -17.49
N SER A 418 -23.43 17.16 -16.98
CA SER A 418 -23.16 18.54 -17.41
C SER A 418 -21.75 19.04 -17.08
N ASN A 419 -21.04 18.36 -16.19
CA ASN A 419 -19.68 18.66 -15.76
C ASN A 419 -18.65 17.74 -16.41
N ILE A 420 -19.06 16.89 -17.36
CA ILE A 420 -18.18 15.99 -18.11
C ILE A 420 -18.16 16.44 -19.57
N LEU A 421 -16.98 16.77 -20.07
CA LEU A 421 -16.75 17.07 -21.48
C LEU A 421 -15.86 15.98 -22.08
N LEU A 422 -16.39 15.24 -23.05
CA LEU A 422 -15.71 14.15 -23.74
C LEU A 422 -15.29 14.60 -25.15
N LEU A 423 -13.98 14.60 -25.42
CA LEU A 423 -13.40 14.89 -26.73
C LEU A 423 -12.75 13.63 -27.30
N GLN A 424 -13.29 13.11 -28.39
CA GLN A 424 -12.82 11.88 -29.03
C GLN A 424 -12.35 12.14 -30.47
N ASP A 425 -11.15 11.66 -30.80
CA ASP A 425 -10.57 11.71 -32.14
C ASP A 425 -10.77 13.06 -32.82
N TRP A 426 -11.59 13.13 -33.87
CA TRP A 426 -11.81 14.34 -34.68
C TRP A 426 -12.43 15.53 -33.91
N ARG A 427 -12.95 15.30 -32.69
CA ARG A 427 -13.44 16.33 -31.75
C ARG A 427 -12.39 16.77 -30.73
N ALA A 428 -11.18 16.21 -30.80
CA ALA A 428 -10.05 16.57 -29.94
C ALA A 428 -9.00 17.35 -30.75
N ILE A 429 -9.46 18.32 -31.55
CA ILE A 429 -8.58 19.27 -32.24
C ILE A 429 -8.14 20.38 -31.29
N ARG A 430 -7.07 21.09 -31.64
CA ARG A 430 -6.51 22.15 -30.78
C ARG A 430 -7.55 23.18 -30.32
N SER A 431 -8.39 23.67 -31.24
CA SER A 431 -9.42 24.68 -30.92
C SER A 431 -10.48 24.17 -29.95
N ASP A 432 -10.84 22.88 -30.02
CA ASP A 432 -11.86 22.30 -29.13
C ASP A 432 -11.28 22.12 -27.71
N ILE A 433 -9.98 21.83 -27.60
CA ILE A 433 -9.26 21.81 -26.32
C ILE A 433 -9.16 23.23 -25.74
N ASP A 434 -8.85 24.23 -26.57
CA ASP A 434 -8.83 25.64 -26.15
C ASP A 434 -10.23 26.09 -25.68
N GLU A 435 -11.30 25.79 -26.43
CA GLU A 435 -12.69 26.10 -26.04
C GLU A 435 -13.05 25.44 -24.70
N ALA A 436 -12.66 24.17 -24.50
CA ALA A 436 -12.89 23.47 -23.25
C ALA A 436 -12.23 24.18 -22.05
N LEU A 437 -10.98 24.60 -22.20
CA LEU A 437 -10.17 25.17 -21.13
C LEU A 437 -10.43 26.66 -20.88
N LEU A 438 -10.73 27.42 -21.94
CA LEU A 438 -10.80 28.88 -21.92
C LEU A 438 -12.23 29.43 -21.91
N ASP A 439 -13.21 28.65 -22.38
CA ASP A 439 -14.61 29.09 -22.47
C ASP A 439 -15.55 28.21 -21.63
N TRP A 440 -15.38 26.89 -21.67
CA TRP A 440 -16.28 25.97 -20.98
C TRP A 440 -15.97 25.86 -19.47
N LEU A 441 -14.72 25.66 -19.06
CA LEU A 441 -14.36 25.55 -17.63
C LEU A 441 -14.55 26.88 -16.85
N PRO A 442 -14.05 28.05 -17.29
CA PRO A 442 -14.01 29.24 -16.45
C PRO A 442 -15.35 29.70 -15.85
N PRO A 443 -16.48 29.74 -16.58
CA PRO A 443 -17.76 30.17 -16.00
C PRO A 443 -18.35 29.18 -14.98
N ARG A 444 -17.75 28.00 -14.83
CA ARG A 444 -18.20 26.93 -13.92
C ARG A 444 -17.35 26.82 -12.65
N MET A 445 -16.26 27.60 -12.55
CA MET A 445 -15.33 27.52 -11.44
C MET A 445 -15.88 28.16 -10.16
N ASN A 446 -15.54 27.54 -9.04
CA ASN A 446 -15.70 28.08 -7.70
C ASN A 446 -14.53 27.63 -6.82
N ASN A 447 -14.44 28.14 -5.60
CA ASN A 447 -13.30 27.88 -4.70
C ASN A 447 -13.20 26.40 -4.24
N ASP A 448 -14.25 25.61 -4.42
CA ASP A 448 -14.29 24.19 -4.07
C ASP A 448 -14.12 23.28 -5.31
N ALA A 449 -13.91 23.86 -6.50
CA ALA A 449 -13.91 23.13 -7.75
C ALA A 449 -12.73 22.16 -7.82
N VAL A 450 -13.00 20.96 -8.34
CA VAL A 450 -12.00 19.96 -8.66
C VAL A 450 -12.01 19.77 -10.16
N VAL A 451 -10.88 19.97 -10.83
CA VAL A 451 -10.76 19.79 -12.28
C VAL A 451 -9.88 18.58 -12.56
N ILE A 452 -10.43 17.60 -13.26
CA ILE A 452 -9.71 16.41 -13.70
C ILE A 452 -9.62 16.47 -15.22
N VAL A 453 -8.40 16.41 -15.75
CA VAL A 453 -8.12 16.28 -17.17
C VAL A 453 -7.55 14.89 -17.42
N TYR A 454 -8.27 14.06 -18.15
CA TYR A 454 -7.78 12.76 -18.59
C TYR A 454 -7.40 12.86 -20.07
N PHE A 455 -6.18 12.42 -20.42
CA PHE A 455 -5.70 12.42 -21.80
C PHE A 455 -5.14 11.05 -22.18
N ALA A 456 -5.77 10.41 -23.15
CA ALA A 456 -5.27 9.20 -23.80
C ALA A 456 -4.80 9.50 -25.22
N GLY A 457 -3.49 9.36 -25.50
CA GLY A 457 -2.95 9.71 -26.82
C GLY A 457 -1.44 9.79 -26.91
N LEU A 458 -0.93 10.81 -27.61
CA LEU A 458 0.49 11.03 -27.85
C LEU A 458 0.96 12.35 -27.21
N VAL A 459 2.11 12.29 -26.55
CA VAL A 459 2.91 13.45 -26.15
C VAL A 459 4.23 13.45 -26.90
N SER A 460 4.57 14.59 -27.50
CA SER A 460 5.89 14.84 -28.09
C SER A 460 6.76 15.67 -27.13
N VAL A 461 8.04 15.32 -27.02
CA VAL A 461 9.01 15.96 -26.12
C VAL A 461 10.07 16.69 -26.94
N SER A 462 10.18 18.00 -26.77
CA SER A 462 11.21 18.80 -27.44
C SER A 462 12.63 18.45 -26.98
N PRO A 463 13.68 18.88 -27.72
CA PRO A 463 15.06 18.75 -27.27
C PRO A 463 15.35 19.41 -25.91
N THR A 464 14.59 20.43 -25.52
CA THR A 464 14.69 21.12 -24.22
C THR A 464 13.95 20.41 -23.10
N GLY A 465 13.17 19.37 -23.39
CA GLY A 465 12.39 18.61 -22.40
C GLY A 465 10.93 19.05 -22.28
N GLU A 466 10.56 20.19 -22.90
CA GLU A 466 9.18 20.65 -22.92
C GLU A 466 8.26 19.61 -23.56
N THR A 467 7.14 19.33 -22.90
CA THR A 467 6.13 18.36 -23.31
C THR A 467 4.99 19.03 -24.05
N PHE A 468 4.50 18.36 -25.10
CA PHE A 468 3.37 18.82 -25.91
C PHE A 468 2.40 17.67 -26.14
N LEU A 469 1.13 17.84 -25.74
CA LEU A 469 0.06 16.96 -26.17
C LEU A 469 -0.10 17.10 -27.68
N VAL A 470 -0.39 16.02 -28.39
CA VAL A 470 -0.66 16.07 -29.83
C VAL A 470 -2.19 15.99 -30.02
N PRO A 471 -2.86 17.08 -30.43
CA PRO A 471 -4.28 17.03 -30.78
C PRO A 471 -4.51 16.22 -32.07
N TYR A 472 -5.76 15.93 -32.39
CA TYR A 472 -6.13 15.17 -33.59
C TYR A 472 -5.60 15.78 -34.89
N ASP A 473 -5.65 17.11 -35.01
CA ASP A 473 -5.15 17.87 -36.16
C ASP A 473 -3.67 18.26 -36.03
N GLY A 474 -3.00 17.77 -34.99
CA GLY A 474 -1.62 18.09 -34.68
C GLY A 474 -0.57 17.24 -35.38
N THR A 475 0.68 17.44 -34.97
CA THR A 475 1.83 16.64 -35.43
C THR A 475 2.83 16.41 -34.30
N ALA A 476 3.53 15.28 -34.31
CA ALA A 476 4.56 14.97 -33.31
C ALA A 476 5.92 15.63 -33.60
N THR A 477 6.05 16.34 -34.73
CA THR A 477 7.32 16.84 -35.26
C THR A 477 7.55 18.33 -35.07
N THR A 478 6.51 19.12 -34.77
CA THR A 478 6.63 20.58 -34.67
C THR A 478 5.72 21.14 -33.57
N ALA A 479 6.28 21.97 -32.70
CA ALA A 479 5.56 22.60 -31.59
C ALA A 479 4.35 23.45 -32.02
N SER A 480 4.39 24.11 -33.19
CA SER A 480 3.31 25.01 -33.66
C SER A 480 1.96 24.34 -33.84
N ARG A 481 1.96 23.03 -34.12
CA ARG A 481 0.76 22.21 -34.31
C ARG A 481 0.54 21.21 -33.17
N SER A 482 1.28 21.34 -32.08
CA SER A 482 1.06 20.58 -30.85
C SER A 482 0.50 21.51 -29.78
N TYR A 483 0.00 20.95 -28.69
CA TYR A 483 -0.55 21.69 -27.56
C TYR A 483 0.45 21.66 -26.40
N PRO A 484 1.13 22.76 -26.05
CA PRO A 484 2.13 22.76 -24.98
C PRO A 484 1.50 22.43 -23.63
N VAL A 485 2.08 21.49 -22.86
CA VAL A 485 1.57 21.17 -21.50
C VAL A 485 1.67 22.40 -20.59
N LYS A 486 2.68 23.26 -20.77
CA LYS A 486 2.75 24.55 -20.05
C LYS A 486 1.54 25.47 -20.29
N ASP A 487 0.92 25.41 -21.47
CA ASP A 487 -0.25 26.23 -21.79
C ASP A 487 -1.50 25.63 -21.13
N LEU A 488 -1.58 24.28 -21.05
CA LEU A 488 -2.59 23.57 -20.27
C LEU A 488 -2.48 23.96 -18.78
N GLU A 489 -1.27 23.89 -18.22
CA GLU A 489 -0.99 24.27 -16.83
C GLU A 489 -1.35 25.72 -16.54
N ALA A 490 -0.99 26.64 -17.45
CA ALA A 490 -1.34 28.05 -17.31
C ALA A 490 -2.86 28.28 -17.39
N ALA A 491 -3.58 27.54 -18.23
CA ALA A 491 -5.05 27.59 -18.28
C ALA A 491 -5.67 27.06 -16.99
N LEU A 492 -5.24 25.88 -16.51
CA LEU A 492 -5.71 25.27 -15.27
C LEU A 492 -5.44 26.15 -14.05
N SER A 493 -4.26 26.78 -13.98
CA SER A 493 -3.89 27.68 -12.88
C SER A 493 -4.79 28.93 -12.80
N ARG A 494 -5.25 29.44 -13.95
CA ARG A 494 -6.19 30.58 -14.02
C ARG A 494 -7.60 30.25 -13.56
N LEU A 495 -7.96 28.97 -13.46
CA LEU A 495 -9.26 28.55 -12.96
C LEU A 495 -9.41 28.78 -11.45
N HIS A 496 -8.29 28.87 -10.72
CA HIS A 496 -8.28 28.95 -9.24
C HIS A 496 -9.09 27.82 -8.57
N ALA A 497 -9.10 26.64 -9.19
CA ALA A 497 -9.73 25.45 -8.65
C ALA A 497 -9.00 24.98 -7.38
N ARG A 498 -9.74 24.33 -6.46
CA ARG A 498 -9.18 23.75 -5.23
C ARG A 498 -8.12 22.69 -5.53
N HIS A 499 -8.41 21.85 -6.53
CA HIS A 499 -7.51 20.80 -7.01
C HIS A 499 -7.57 20.69 -8.53
N THR A 500 -6.41 20.54 -9.16
CA THR A 500 -6.28 20.18 -10.58
C THR A 500 -5.49 18.88 -10.68
N VAL A 501 -6.01 17.91 -11.44
CA VAL A 501 -5.40 16.59 -11.65
C VAL A 501 -5.31 16.31 -13.13
N PHE A 502 -4.12 15.97 -13.62
CA PHE A 502 -3.88 15.54 -15.00
C PHE A 502 -3.51 14.06 -15.03
N LEU A 503 -4.31 13.24 -15.72
CA LEU A 503 -4.11 11.81 -15.87
C LEU A 503 -3.72 11.52 -17.32
N PHE A 504 -2.59 10.83 -17.56
CA PHE A 504 -2.10 10.55 -18.90
C PHE A 504 -1.90 9.05 -19.16
N ASP A 505 -2.52 8.53 -20.23
CA ASP A 505 -2.26 7.20 -20.78
C ASP A 505 -1.85 7.28 -22.25
N GLY A 506 -0.60 6.96 -22.58
CA GLY A 506 -0.20 7.16 -23.96
C GLY A 506 1.24 6.87 -24.29
N ILE A 507 1.59 7.36 -25.47
CA ILE A 507 2.94 7.33 -25.99
C ILE A 507 3.61 8.67 -25.66
N VAL A 508 4.86 8.61 -25.20
CA VAL A 508 5.73 9.76 -25.04
C VAL A 508 6.88 9.59 -26.02
N SER A 509 6.94 10.41 -27.06
CA SER A 509 7.96 10.33 -28.11
C SER A 509 8.83 11.59 -28.14
N PRO A 510 10.10 11.51 -28.58
CA PRO A 510 10.85 12.71 -28.92
C PRO A 510 10.17 13.43 -30.09
N MET A 511 10.17 14.76 -30.05
CA MET A 511 9.93 15.59 -31.22
C MET A 511 11.22 15.56 -32.04
N GLU A 512 11.18 14.98 -33.26
CA GLU A 512 12.38 14.69 -34.06
C GLU A 512 13.41 15.86 -34.08
N PRO A 513 14.67 15.63 -33.69
CA PRO A 513 15.79 16.45 -34.13
C PRO A 513 16.28 15.97 -35.50
N ASP A 514 16.62 16.92 -36.38
CA ASP A 514 17.26 16.72 -37.68
C ASP A 514 18.30 15.58 -37.65
N LYS A 515 18.33 14.72 -38.68
CA LYS A 515 19.12 13.46 -38.76
C LYS A 515 20.65 13.63 -38.66
N ARG A 516 21.16 14.81 -38.29
CA ARG A 516 22.57 15.22 -38.34
C ARG A 516 23.28 15.31 -36.99
N THR A 517 22.61 15.17 -35.85
CA THR A 517 23.25 15.28 -34.53
C THR A 517 23.21 13.95 -33.76
N LYS A 518 24.30 13.18 -33.86
CA LYS A 518 24.58 11.93 -33.11
C LYS A 518 24.87 12.17 -31.61
N THR A 519 24.12 13.04 -30.97
CA THR A 519 24.14 13.22 -29.52
C THR A 519 22.70 13.31 -29.05
N ALA A 520 22.02 12.16 -29.03
CA ALA A 520 20.76 12.02 -28.30
C ALA A 520 21.08 12.13 -26.81
N LEU A 521 21.19 13.37 -26.31
CA LEU A 521 20.92 13.62 -24.90
C LEU A 521 19.49 13.14 -24.67
N THR A 522 19.34 12.11 -23.85
CA THR A 522 18.05 11.59 -23.38
C THR A 522 17.42 12.63 -22.46
N THR A 523 16.93 13.73 -23.04
CA THR A 523 16.21 14.76 -22.29
C THR A 523 14.93 14.13 -21.74
N LEU A 524 14.78 14.17 -20.42
CA LEU A 524 13.59 13.65 -19.75
C LEU A 524 12.42 14.61 -20.00
N PRO A 525 11.19 14.08 -20.18
CA PRO A 525 10.00 14.91 -20.32
C PRO A 525 9.75 15.73 -19.04
N GLU A 526 9.60 17.03 -19.19
CA GLU A 526 9.20 17.94 -18.13
C GLU A 526 7.67 17.95 -18.01
N TRP A 527 7.18 17.33 -16.94
CA TRP A 527 5.74 17.22 -16.66
C TRP A 527 5.25 18.22 -15.60
N ASN A 528 6.15 18.78 -14.79
CA ASN A 528 5.80 19.71 -13.71
C ASN A 528 6.61 21.01 -13.87
N PRO A 529 6.17 21.90 -14.78
CA PRO A 529 6.86 23.17 -15.01
C PRO A 529 6.78 24.08 -13.78
N PRO A 530 7.75 25.00 -13.58
CA PRO A 530 7.76 25.90 -12.43
C PRO A 530 6.45 26.68 -12.27
N GLY A 531 5.85 26.61 -11.09
CA GLY A 531 4.60 27.29 -10.77
C GLY A 531 3.32 26.49 -11.08
N SER A 532 3.43 25.25 -11.58
CA SER A 532 2.28 24.35 -11.66
C SER A 532 1.79 23.95 -10.26
N SER A 533 0.47 23.99 -10.08
CA SER A 533 -0.24 23.43 -8.93
C SER A 533 -1.00 22.15 -9.27
N THR A 534 -0.82 21.63 -10.48
CA THR A 534 -1.51 20.44 -10.99
C THR A 534 -0.77 19.19 -10.57
N LEU A 535 -1.52 18.20 -10.13
CA LEU A 535 -0.99 16.88 -9.86
C LEU A 535 -1.07 16.03 -11.13
N HIS A 536 0.09 15.64 -11.65
CA HIS A 536 0.16 14.80 -12.85
C HIS A 536 0.34 13.34 -12.45
N VAL A 537 -0.50 12.44 -12.97
CA VAL A 537 -0.33 10.99 -12.89
C VAL A 537 -0.07 10.48 -14.31
N ILE A 538 1.18 10.13 -14.58
CA ILE A 538 1.68 9.80 -15.91
C ILE A 538 1.83 8.29 -16.03
N GLY A 539 1.22 7.69 -17.05
CA GLY A 539 1.15 6.24 -17.23
C GLY A 539 2.45 5.56 -17.65
N ILE A 540 3.49 6.30 -18.04
CA ILE A 540 4.80 5.76 -18.43
C ILE A 540 5.94 6.68 -17.99
N SER A 541 7.00 6.10 -17.43
CA SER A 541 8.22 6.83 -17.06
C SER A 541 9.12 7.10 -18.27
N GLY A 542 9.34 8.39 -18.58
CA GLY A 542 10.25 8.82 -19.65
C GLY A 542 9.66 8.72 -21.06
N ILE A 543 10.53 8.55 -22.05
CA ILE A 543 10.15 8.35 -23.46
C ILE A 543 9.85 6.86 -23.69
N GLY A 544 8.69 6.55 -24.24
CA GLY A 544 8.25 5.18 -24.49
C GLY A 544 6.78 5.08 -24.89
N GLN A 545 6.29 3.85 -25.01
CA GLN A 545 4.89 3.57 -25.34
C GLN A 545 4.18 2.98 -24.13
N GLY A 546 3.10 3.61 -23.66
CA GLY A 546 2.13 2.95 -22.79
C GLY A 546 1.56 1.71 -23.50
N LEU A 547 1.35 0.63 -22.78
CA LEU A 547 0.91 -0.64 -23.36
C LEU A 547 -0.59 -0.63 -23.63
N GLU A 548 -1.02 -1.38 -24.64
CA GLU A 548 -2.44 -1.63 -24.94
C GLU A 548 -2.74 -3.11 -24.66
N ASP A 549 -3.82 -3.38 -23.94
CA ASP A 549 -4.28 -4.71 -23.59
C ASP A 549 -5.41 -5.13 -24.54
N ASP A 550 -5.07 -5.88 -25.58
CA ASP A 550 -6.05 -6.37 -26.57
C ASP A 550 -7.10 -7.30 -25.95
N GLN A 551 -6.79 -7.98 -24.84
CA GLN A 551 -7.74 -8.89 -24.17
C GLN A 551 -8.86 -8.09 -23.49
N HIS A 552 -8.52 -6.96 -22.86
CA HIS A 552 -9.47 -6.13 -22.12
C HIS A 552 -9.92 -4.90 -22.92
N GLN A 553 -9.37 -4.68 -24.11
CA GLN A 553 -9.69 -3.57 -25.02
C GLN A 553 -9.47 -2.18 -24.43
N HIS A 554 -8.39 -2.01 -23.67
CA HIS A 554 -8.02 -0.76 -23.02
C HIS A 554 -6.51 -0.51 -23.06
N GLY A 555 -6.08 0.75 -22.93
CA GLY A 555 -4.71 1.04 -22.48
C GLY A 555 -4.46 0.38 -21.12
N LEU A 556 -3.27 -0.20 -20.90
CA LEU A 556 -2.98 -0.96 -19.66
C LEU A 556 -3.11 -0.07 -18.42
N PHE A 557 -2.68 1.19 -18.52
CA PHE A 557 -2.87 2.16 -17.44
C PHE A 557 -4.36 2.41 -17.21
N THR A 558 -5.13 2.65 -18.27
CA THR A 558 -6.57 2.90 -18.17
C THR A 558 -7.31 1.70 -17.59
N TYR A 559 -7.04 0.48 -18.05
CA TYR A 559 -7.64 -0.75 -17.50
C TYR A 559 -7.49 -0.82 -15.97
N TYR A 560 -6.28 -0.58 -15.46
CA TYR A 560 -6.05 -0.57 -14.01
C TYR A 560 -6.60 0.67 -13.31
N LEU A 561 -6.73 1.81 -13.99
CA LEU A 561 -7.42 2.98 -13.46
C LEU A 561 -8.91 2.69 -13.26
N LEU A 562 -9.57 2.05 -14.23
CA LEU A 562 -10.97 1.63 -14.09
C LEU A 562 -11.14 0.64 -12.93
N ARG A 563 -10.22 -0.31 -12.79
CA ARG A 563 -10.18 -1.24 -11.63
C ARG A 563 -9.98 -0.53 -10.29
N ALA A 564 -9.13 0.50 -10.24
CA ALA A 564 -8.97 1.33 -9.05
C ALA A 564 -10.29 2.03 -8.70
N LEU A 565 -10.90 2.71 -9.68
CA LEU A 565 -12.12 3.51 -9.51
C LEU A 565 -13.35 2.66 -9.11
N ARG A 566 -13.39 1.35 -9.41
CA ARG A 566 -14.45 0.45 -8.93
C ARG A 566 -14.23 -0.11 -7.52
N GLY A 567 -13.14 0.27 -6.84
CA GLY A 567 -12.91 -0.07 -5.43
C GLY A 567 -11.67 -0.90 -5.14
N GLU A 568 -10.92 -1.40 -6.14
CA GLU A 568 -9.73 -2.22 -5.84
C GLU A 568 -8.56 -1.42 -5.27
N ALA A 569 -8.62 -0.09 -5.39
CA ALA A 569 -7.66 0.81 -4.78
C ALA A 569 -8.04 1.21 -3.35
N ASP A 570 -9.23 0.87 -2.84
CA ASP A 570 -9.61 1.11 -1.44
C ASP A 570 -8.78 0.19 -0.52
N LEU A 571 -7.61 0.68 -0.08
CA LEU A 571 -6.64 -0.11 0.66
C LEU A 571 -6.98 -0.18 2.14
N ASN A 572 -7.62 0.87 2.67
CA ASN A 572 -8.01 0.98 4.07
C ASN A 572 -9.42 0.42 4.35
N ARG A 573 -10.19 0.11 3.29
CA ARG A 573 -11.55 -0.44 3.30
C ARG A 573 -12.57 0.48 3.96
N ASP A 574 -12.43 1.79 3.75
CA ASP A 574 -13.38 2.78 4.26
C ASP A 574 -14.54 3.08 3.28
N GLY A 575 -14.51 2.50 2.07
CA GLY A 575 -15.52 2.65 1.04
C GLY A 575 -15.28 3.85 0.11
N ASP A 576 -14.19 4.61 0.32
CA ASP A 576 -13.78 5.71 -0.53
C ASP A 576 -12.53 5.31 -1.32
N VAL A 577 -12.51 5.63 -2.61
CA VAL A 577 -11.29 5.49 -3.42
C VAL A 577 -10.67 6.86 -3.56
N THR A 578 -9.55 7.08 -2.86
CA THR A 578 -8.83 8.35 -2.90
C THR A 578 -7.80 8.42 -4.02
N LEU A 579 -7.34 9.62 -4.35
CA LEU A 579 -6.30 9.85 -5.35
C LEU A 579 -4.96 9.22 -4.94
N SER A 580 -4.58 9.31 -3.65
CA SER A 580 -3.34 8.69 -3.14
C SER A 580 -3.36 7.17 -3.26
N GLU A 581 -4.50 6.56 -2.93
CA GLU A 581 -4.74 5.13 -3.10
C GLU A 581 -4.69 4.72 -4.57
N THR A 582 -5.35 5.48 -5.44
CA THR A 582 -5.35 5.24 -6.88
C THR A 582 -3.93 5.29 -7.45
N VAL A 583 -3.12 6.29 -7.09
CA VAL A 583 -1.72 6.40 -7.54
C VAL A 583 -0.88 5.22 -7.02
N THR A 584 -1.06 4.84 -5.76
CA THR A 584 -0.37 3.69 -5.17
C THR A 584 -0.74 2.40 -5.90
N TYR A 585 -2.04 2.16 -6.12
CA TYR A 585 -2.56 1.02 -6.85
C TYR A 585 -2.01 0.95 -8.28
N LEU A 586 -2.07 2.06 -9.03
CA LEU A 586 -1.57 2.13 -10.41
C LEU A 586 -0.07 1.83 -10.50
N SER A 587 0.74 2.43 -9.61
CA SER A 587 2.19 2.21 -9.59
C SER A 587 2.57 0.74 -9.41
N GLN A 588 1.78 0.00 -8.62
CA GLN A 588 2.00 -1.41 -8.32
C GLN A 588 1.43 -2.32 -9.42
N LYS A 589 0.17 -2.12 -9.79
CA LYS A 589 -0.59 -3.06 -10.63
C LYS A 589 -0.23 -2.95 -12.09
N VAL A 590 -0.02 -1.74 -12.62
CA VAL A 590 0.40 -1.56 -14.02
C VAL A 590 1.80 -2.15 -14.22
N ARG A 591 2.74 -1.87 -13.31
CA ARG A 591 4.10 -2.43 -13.35
C ARG A 591 4.10 -3.95 -13.25
N TRP A 592 3.29 -4.51 -12.36
CA TRP A 592 3.14 -5.96 -12.24
C TRP A 592 2.58 -6.57 -13.52
N ALA A 593 1.48 -6.01 -14.05
CA ALA A 593 0.79 -6.56 -15.22
C ALA A 593 1.62 -6.45 -16.49
N SER A 594 2.28 -5.30 -16.71
CA SER A 594 3.17 -5.12 -17.86
C SER A 594 4.25 -6.19 -17.87
N LYS A 595 4.84 -6.47 -16.69
CA LYS A 595 5.94 -7.43 -16.59
C LYS A 595 5.47 -8.88 -16.65
N ALA A 596 4.43 -9.22 -15.91
CA ALA A 596 3.96 -10.60 -15.76
C ALA A 596 3.17 -11.11 -16.98
N ARG A 597 2.40 -10.22 -17.64
CA ARG A 597 1.48 -10.62 -18.73
C ARG A 597 2.02 -10.26 -20.11
N MET A 598 2.81 -9.19 -20.21
CA MET A 598 3.27 -8.65 -21.50
C MET A 598 4.79 -8.67 -21.68
N ASN A 599 5.55 -9.10 -20.67
CA ASN A 599 7.02 -9.07 -20.62
C ASN A 599 7.63 -7.71 -21.01
N GLN A 600 6.91 -6.62 -20.71
CA GLN A 600 7.32 -5.24 -20.96
C GLN A 600 7.30 -4.46 -19.65
N GLU A 601 7.95 -3.31 -19.61
CA GLU A 601 7.96 -2.46 -18.42
C GLU A 601 7.20 -1.16 -18.68
N GLN A 602 6.12 -0.98 -17.92
CA GLN A 602 5.39 0.27 -17.83
C GLN A 602 5.31 0.68 -16.36
N ARG A 603 5.86 1.83 -16.02
CA ARG A 603 5.88 2.35 -14.66
C ARG A 603 5.14 3.70 -14.61
N PRO A 604 3.90 3.72 -14.11
CA PRO A 604 3.23 4.97 -13.81
C PRO A 604 3.91 5.69 -12.66
N PHE A 605 3.85 7.02 -12.65
CA PHE A 605 4.34 7.84 -11.56
C PHE A 605 3.47 9.10 -11.38
N ALA A 606 3.51 9.68 -10.19
CA ALA A 606 2.91 10.98 -9.92
C ALA A 606 3.98 12.06 -9.78
N VAL A 607 3.70 13.26 -10.29
CA VAL A 607 4.55 14.44 -10.14
C VAL A 607 3.68 15.69 -9.88
N PRO A 608 3.93 16.46 -8.80
CA PRO A 608 4.85 16.13 -7.70
C PRO A 608 4.48 14.81 -7.00
N ALA A 609 5.44 14.20 -6.29
CA ALA A 609 5.17 13.00 -5.53
C ALA A 609 4.14 13.30 -4.43
N ILE A 610 3.11 12.46 -4.33
CA ILE A 610 2.02 12.64 -3.36
C ILE A 610 2.48 12.18 -1.98
N SER A 611 2.43 13.07 -1.00
CA SER A 611 2.58 12.76 0.41
C SER A 611 1.21 12.47 1.04
N PRO A 612 1.09 11.56 2.03
CA PRO A 612 -0.14 11.36 2.79
C PRO A 612 -0.68 12.62 3.48
N THR A 613 0.17 13.63 3.68
CA THR A 613 -0.20 14.92 4.27
C THR A 613 -0.73 15.93 3.26
N ASP A 614 -0.63 15.66 1.95
CA ASP A 614 -1.06 16.60 0.93
C ASP A 614 -2.59 16.67 0.88
N PRO A 615 -3.19 17.87 0.82
CA PRO A 615 -4.64 18.00 0.72
C PRO A 615 -5.26 17.25 -0.46
N SER A 616 -4.52 17.12 -1.57
CA SER A 616 -4.92 16.35 -2.75
C SER A 616 -4.88 14.83 -2.56
N ALA A 617 -4.13 14.32 -1.57
CA ALA A 617 -4.04 12.88 -1.30
C ALA A 617 -5.39 12.30 -0.88
N ALA A 618 -6.16 13.06 -0.10
CA ALA A 618 -7.50 12.71 0.39
C ALA A 618 -8.62 13.04 -0.62
N LEU A 619 -8.30 13.46 -1.84
CA LEU A 619 -9.31 13.71 -2.87
C LEU A 619 -10.00 12.39 -3.24
N ILE A 620 -11.29 12.27 -2.89
CA ILE A 620 -12.11 11.11 -3.25
C ILE A 620 -12.42 11.18 -4.75
N LEU A 621 -12.06 10.15 -5.50
CA LEU A 621 -12.36 10.02 -6.93
C LEU A 621 -13.68 9.29 -7.16
N THR A 622 -13.93 8.22 -6.40
CA THR A 622 -15.16 7.43 -6.47
C THR A 622 -15.55 6.89 -5.10
N LYS A 623 -16.84 6.58 -4.94
CA LYS A 623 -17.34 5.74 -3.87
C LYS A 623 -18.03 4.53 -4.49
N PRO A 624 -17.42 3.33 -4.50
CA PRO A 624 -18.12 2.13 -4.93
C PRO A 624 -19.32 1.85 -4.02
N PRO A 625 -20.41 1.22 -4.51
CA PRO A 625 -21.58 0.93 -3.69
C PRO A 625 -21.22 0.05 -2.49
N ALA A 626 -21.58 0.50 -1.29
CA ALA A 626 -21.48 -0.30 -0.07
C ALA A 626 -22.40 -1.53 -0.18
N ILE A 627 -21.86 -2.73 0.02
CA ILE A 627 -22.65 -3.96 0.04
C ILE A 627 -23.51 -3.94 1.32
N GLN A 628 -24.79 -3.59 1.19
CA GLN A 628 -25.75 -3.66 2.30
C GLN A 628 -26.03 -5.13 2.63
N SER A 629 -25.63 -5.56 3.83
CA SER A 629 -26.16 -6.77 4.45
C SER A 629 -27.64 -6.55 4.75
N HIS A 630 -28.53 -7.23 4.03
CA HIS A 630 -29.91 -7.32 4.46
C HIS A 630 -30.00 -8.25 5.66
N GLU A 631 -30.17 -7.68 6.86
CA GLU A 631 -30.71 -8.41 8.01
C GLU A 631 -32.18 -8.76 7.68
N SER A 632 -32.47 -10.04 7.44
CA SER A 632 -33.83 -10.53 7.40
C SER A 632 -34.34 -10.75 8.82
N HIS A 633 -35.37 -9.99 9.20
CA HIS A 633 -36.15 -10.10 10.43
C HIS A 633 -36.85 -11.44 10.61
#